data_AF-A0A166VSZ9-F1
#
_entry.id   AF-A0A166VSZ9-F1
#
_cell.length_a   1.000
_cell.length_b   1.000
_cell.length_c   1.000
_cell.angle_alpha   90.00
_cell.angle_beta   90.00
_cell.angle_gamma   90.00
#
_symmetry.space_group_name_H-M   'P 1'
#
loop_
_entity.id
_entity.type
_entity.pdbx_description
1 polymer ?
#
loop_
_entity_poly.entity_id
_entity_poly.type
_entity_poly.pdbx_seq_one_letter_code
_entity_poly.pdbx_strand_id
1 'polypeptide(L)'
;LPSSPTSFAIQASRTPIPSNDLLRELFFSVPIAPVTPTATTSCITSSFPLEPHQTVGKMANKSSAVADEPIEVLFALQPNFDLLDMAGPMEALTAALHDQKDENSKAFECTITAAEPKVVSDSGVTIGTQISFKDAYERLSDFDVLVIVGGDSETVLKANAEPLPLIQAFSELQQNDPTHERTLLSVCTGALFLAKQGILAGLSATTHSDYITKFEILCSEAATRNLTERTDVIDDARYVVNNLRFDLGDEDENPYVRRKSDSGRRPSNARKGSMSFKSSGRRESITRRAAMRLGGLRVITASGNSAGVDAALYLISALVDDTSAEEVARKMNWTWNKGIVVDGLDV
;
A
#
# COMPACT_ATOMS: atom_id res chain seq x y z
N LEU A 1 25.49 61.67 -67.53
CA LEU A 1 25.87 61.82 -66.11
C LEU A 1 24.66 61.36 -65.29
N PRO A 2 24.83 60.39 -64.38
CA PRO A 2 24.51 58.97 -64.63
C PRO A 2 23.53 58.42 -63.54
N SER A 3 23.05 57.17 -63.42
CA SER A 3 23.23 55.85 -64.08
C SER A 3 22.22 54.86 -63.47
N SER A 4 21.55 54.03 -64.29
CA SER A 4 21.23 52.62 -63.97
C SER A 4 22.53 51.77 -64.00
N PRO A 5 22.66 50.48 -63.58
CA PRO A 5 21.63 49.40 -63.58
C PRO A 5 21.83 48.18 -62.60
N THR A 6 20.91 47.20 -62.70
CA THR A 6 21.04 45.70 -62.62
C THR A 6 21.82 44.93 -61.52
N SER A 7 21.11 43.95 -60.92
CA SER A 7 21.41 42.52 -60.63
C SER A 7 22.76 42.09 -60.05
N PHE A 8 22.77 41.33 -58.95
CA PHE A 8 23.65 40.15 -58.78
C PHE A 8 23.11 39.16 -57.72
N ALA A 9 23.13 37.88 -58.08
CA ALA A 9 22.88 36.72 -57.23
C ALA A 9 24.09 36.40 -56.34
N ILE A 10 23.88 35.81 -55.15
CA ILE A 10 24.92 35.06 -54.44
C ILE A 10 24.33 33.74 -53.90
N GLN A 11 24.98 32.65 -54.32
CA GLN A 11 24.79 31.26 -53.91
C GLN A 11 25.01 31.06 -52.41
N ALA A 12 24.16 30.26 -51.77
CA ALA A 12 24.54 29.52 -50.55
C ALA A 12 24.95 28.10 -50.96
N SER A 13 26.26 27.85 -50.97
CA SER A 13 26.89 26.56 -51.22
C SER A 13 26.84 25.65 -49.99
N ARG A 14 26.61 24.36 -50.27
CA ARG A 14 26.53 23.22 -49.36
C ARG A 14 27.88 22.83 -48.72
N THR A 15 27.82 22.46 -47.43
CA THR A 15 28.57 21.36 -46.71
C THR A 15 30.11 21.43 -46.66
N PRO A 16 30.84 20.69 -45.78
CA PRO A 16 30.43 19.57 -44.92
C PRO A 16 30.96 19.55 -43.46
N ILE A 17 30.37 18.61 -42.72
CA ILE A 17 30.79 17.99 -41.46
C ILE A 17 32.18 17.34 -41.60
N PRO A 18 32.99 17.30 -40.53
CA PRO A 18 33.87 16.16 -40.29
C PRO A 18 33.48 15.41 -39.00
N SER A 19 33.41 14.10 -39.19
CA SER A 19 33.35 12.99 -38.26
C SER A 19 34.50 12.97 -37.25
N ASN A 20 34.24 12.41 -36.07
CA ASN A 20 35.20 11.56 -35.37
C ASN A 20 34.48 10.51 -34.52
N ASP A 21 34.33 9.33 -35.12
CA ASP A 21 34.47 8.07 -34.40
C ASP A 21 35.89 7.99 -33.85
N LEU A 22 36.04 7.56 -32.59
CA LEU A 22 37.13 6.75 -32.04
C LEU A 22 37.07 6.86 -30.51
N LEU A 23 36.45 5.90 -29.84
CA LEU A 23 36.98 5.32 -28.59
C LEU A 23 36.33 3.94 -28.39
N ARG A 24 36.98 2.94 -29.01
CA ARG A 24 36.88 1.54 -28.63
C ARG A 24 37.71 1.30 -27.36
N GLU A 25 37.15 0.45 -26.50
CA GLU A 25 37.81 -0.55 -25.67
C GLU A 25 38.93 -0.10 -24.71
N LEU A 26 38.66 -0.28 -23.41
CA LEU A 26 39.60 -0.83 -22.43
C LEU A 26 38.80 -1.28 -21.19
N PHE A 27 38.07 -2.38 -21.33
CA PHE A 27 37.66 -3.20 -20.19
C PHE A 27 38.87 -4.06 -19.81
N PHE A 28 39.62 -3.66 -18.78
CA PHE A 28 40.50 -4.59 -18.06
C PHE A 28 39.82 -5.02 -16.77
N SER A 29 39.43 -6.29 -16.79
CA SER A 29 38.94 -7.10 -15.69
C SER A 29 39.97 -7.15 -14.57
N VAL A 30 39.55 -6.85 -13.33
CA VAL A 30 40.30 -7.19 -12.12
C VAL A 30 39.53 -8.30 -11.40
N PRO A 31 40.07 -9.53 -11.32
CA PRO A 31 39.42 -10.62 -10.61
C PRO A 31 39.73 -10.52 -9.12
N ILE A 32 38.68 -10.46 -8.28
CA ILE A 32 38.81 -10.69 -6.84
C ILE A 32 38.63 -12.20 -6.60
N ALA A 33 39.73 -12.88 -6.29
CA ALA A 33 39.75 -14.27 -5.85
C ALA A 33 39.41 -14.36 -4.34
N PRO A 34 38.82 -15.49 -3.89
CA PRO A 34 38.34 -15.65 -2.52
C PRO A 34 39.47 -16.00 -1.55
N VAL A 35 39.45 -15.42 -0.35
CA VAL A 35 40.35 -15.79 0.75
C VAL A 35 39.57 -16.60 1.79
N THR A 36 39.84 -17.90 1.82
CA THR A 36 39.53 -18.79 2.96
C THR A 36 40.56 -18.59 4.07
N PRO A 37 40.17 -18.77 5.34
CA PRO A 37 41.04 -19.44 6.29
C PRO A 37 40.34 -20.61 7.01
N THR A 38 40.87 -21.79 6.71
CA THR A 38 41.30 -22.88 7.59
C THR A 38 40.66 -23.03 8.99
N ALA A 39 40.11 -24.23 9.19
CA ALA A 39 39.72 -24.81 10.47
C ALA A 39 40.86 -24.86 11.50
N THR A 40 40.51 -24.66 12.77
CA THR A 40 41.31 -25.12 13.92
C THR A 40 40.41 -25.86 14.90
N THR A 41 40.92 -26.99 15.37
CA THR A 41 40.24 -28.02 16.16
C THR A 41 40.37 -27.77 17.67
N SER A 42 39.36 -28.27 18.39
CA SER A 42 39.32 -28.66 19.82
C SER A 42 39.40 -27.58 20.91
N CYS A 43 38.41 -27.56 21.81
CA CYS A 43 38.48 -28.37 23.04
C CYS A 43 37.10 -28.45 23.73
N ILE A 44 36.78 -29.67 24.14
CA ILE A 44 35.62 -30.09 24.91
C ILE A 44 35.92 -29.81 26.38
N THR A 45 35.04 -29.12 27.10
CA THR A 45 34.86 -29.34 28.54
C THR A 45 33.38 -29.26 28.91
N SER A 46 32.89 -30.42 29.36
CA SER A 46 31.60 -30.68 29.97
C SER A 46 31.49 -30.03 31.36
N SER A 47 30.37 -29.40 31.68
CA SER A 47 29.84 -29.39 33.06
C SER A 47 28.39 -28.88 33.11
N PHE A 48 27.48 -29.80 33.46
CA PHE A 48 26.18 -29.59 34.10
C PHE A 48 26.18 -30.50 35.36
N PRO A 49 25.24 -30.41 36.31
CA PRO A 49 24.21 -29.38 36.58
C PRO A 49 24.16 -28.98 38.08
N LEU A 50 23.50 -27.87 38.45
CA LEU A 50 22.81 -27.73 39.74
C LEU A 50 21.63 -26.73 39.64
N GLU A 51 20.41 -27.24 39.80
CA GLU A 51 19.20 -26.52 40.20
C GLU A 51 19.16 -26.40 41.76
N PRO A 52 18.42 -25.45 42.40
CA PRO A 52 16.94 -25.45 42.39
C PRO A 52 16.19 -24.11 42.59
N HIS A 53 14.85 -24.22 42.49
CA HIS A 53 13.76 -23.40 43.03
C HIS A 53 13.07 -22.31 42.17
N GLN A 54 12.08 -22.78 41.40
CA GLN A 54 10.63 -22.51 41.49
C GLN A 54 10.06 -21.06 41.65
N THR A 55 9.28 -20.70 40.61
CA THR A 55 7.97 -20.00 40.58
C THR A 55 7.89 -18.47 40.58
N VAL A 56 7.71 -17.88 39.40
CA VAL A 56 6.67 -16.86 39.11
C VAL A 56 6.14 -17.11 37.69
N GLY A 57 4.83 -17.29 37.55
CA GLY A 57 4.19 -17.72 36.31
C GLY A 57 4.33 -16.70 35.16
N LYS A 58 5.02 -17.10 34.09
CA LYS A 58 4.89 -16.47 32.78
C LYS A 58 3.56 -16.90 32.16
N MET A 59 2.68 -15.94 31.88
CA MET A 59 1.58 -16.15 30.95
C MET A 59 2.18 -16.52 29.59
N ALA A 60 1.83 -17.71 29.11
CA ALA A 60 2.18 -18.16 27.78
C ALA A 60 1.38 -17.32 26.76
N ASN A 61 2.08 -16.45 26.02
CA ASN A 61 1.54 -15.97 24.76
C ASN A 61 1.36 -17.19 23.86
N LYS A 62 0.17 -17.33 23.29
CA LYS A 62 -0.14 -18.34 22.27
C LYS A 62 0.82 -18.12 21.10
N SER A 63 1.83 -18.97 20.95
CA SER A 63 2.44 -19.18 19.65
C SER A 63 1.41 -19.92 18.80
N SER A 64 0.72 -19.20 17.93
CA SER A 64 0.19 -19.84 16.72
C SER A 64 1.41 -20.24 15.91
N ALA A 65 1.67 -21.53 15.79
CA ALA A 65 2.82 -22.08 15.08
C ALA A 65 2.56 -22.08 13.56
N VAL A 66 2.39 -20.90 12.99
CA VAL A 66 2.71 -20.62 11.59
C VAL A 66 3.95 -19.74 11.73
N ALA A 67 5.05 -20.08 11.07
CA ALA A 67 6.11 -19.07 10.90
C ALA A 67 5.39 -17.90 10.22
N ASP A 68 5.32 -16.72 10.85
CA ASP A 68 4.54 -15.60 10.31
C ASP A 68 5.15 -15.23 8.95
N GLU A 69 4.60 -15.81 7.89
CA GLU A 69 5.00 -15.53 6.51
C GLU A 69 4.66 -14.06 6.25
N PRO A 70 5.57 -13.29 5.63
CA PRO A 70 5.31 -11.89 5.35
C PRO A 70 4.04 -11.74 4.53
N ILE A 71 3.26 -10.72 4.88
CA ILE A 71 2.06 -10.33 4.13
C ILE A 71 2.50 -9.80 2.77
N GLU A 72 1.99 -10.38 1.69
CA GLU A 72 2.41 -10.06 0.33
C GLU A 72 1.66 -8.82 -0.19
N VAL A 73 2.41 -7.78 -0.57
CA VAL A 73 1.88 -6.49 -1.01
C VAL A 73 2.27 -6.22 -2.46
N LEU A 74 1.27 -5.95 -3.31
CA LEU A 74 1.48 -5.54 -4.69
C LEU A 74 1.22 -4.05 -4.88
N PHE A 75 2.23 -3.31 -5.34
CA PHE A 75 2.11 -1.93 -5.78
C PHE A 75 1.92 -1.90 -7.30
N ALA A 76 0.78 -1.38 -7.76
CA ALA A 76 0.51 -1.21 -9.18
C ALA A 76 0.84 0.22 -9.62
N LEU A 77 1.81 0.39 -10.52
CA LEU A 77 2.26 1.68 -11.01
C LEU A 77 1.87 1.91 -12.48
N GLN A 78 1.27 3.07 -12.72
CA GLN A 78 1.04 3.66 -14.04
C GLN A 78 2.14 4.67 -14.39
N PRO A 79 2.34 5.01 -15.67
CA PRO A 79 3.17 6.15 -16.06
C PRO A 79 2.72 7.45 -15.39
N ASN A 80 3.67 8.32 -15.04
CA ASN A 80 3.45 9.58 -14.33
C ASN A 80 2.66 9.43 -13.02
N PHE A 81 2.90 8.34 -12.29
CA PHE A 81 2.38 8.16 -10.93
C PHE A 81 3.01 9.17 -9.96
N ASP A 82 2.30 9.45 -8.86
CA ASP A 82 2.78 10.31 -7.78
C ASP A 82 3.81 9.54 -6.93
N LEU A 83 5.07 9.98 -6.91
CA LEU A 83 6.16 9.24 -6.27
C LEU A 83 5.90 8.96 -4.78
N LEU A 84 5.41 9.97 -4.04
CA LEU A 84 5.20 9.86 -2.60
C LEU A 84 4.02 8.94 -2.24
N ASP A 85 3.06 8.76 -3.15
CA ASP A 85 1.94 7.83 -2.97
C ASP A 85 2.40 6.38 -2.96
N MET A 86 3.50 6.09 -3.66
CA MET A 86 4.17 4.79 -3.61
C MET A 86 5.17 4.73 -2.45
N ALA A 87 6.11 5.69 -2.43
CA ALA A 87 7.27 5.63 -1.54
C ALA A 87 6.89 5.72 -0.06
N GLY A 88 5.87 6.51 0.29
CA GLY A 88 5.41 6.67 1.67
C GLY A 88 4.88 5.37 2.27
N PRO A 89 3.82 4.77 1.69
CA PRO A 89 3.32 3.46 2.12
C PRO A 89 4.39 2.37 2.04
N MET A 90 5.23 2.36 1.00
CA MET A 90 6.28 1.35 0.85
C MET A 90 7.30 1.40 2.00
N GLU A 91 7.76 2.59 2.37
CA GLU A 91 8.68 2.77 3.51
C GLU A 91 8.05 2.30 4.82
N ALA A 92 6.78 2.67 5.07
CA ALA A 92 6.08 2.24 6.28
C ALA A 92 5.92 0.72 6.37
N LEU A 93 5.46 0.08 5.29
CA LEU A 93 5.19 -1.36 5.26
C LEU A 93 6.49 -2.17 5.39
N THR A 94 7.55 -1.77 4.67
CA THR A 94 8.84 -2.48 4.72
C THR A 94 9.57 -2.32 6.06
N ALA A 95 9.27 -1.27 6.83
CA ALA A 95 9.81 -1.05 8.17
C ALA A 95 9.10 -1.84 9.29
N ALA A 96 7.94 -2.44 8.99
CA ALA A 96 7.15 -3.16 9.98
C ALA A 96 7.71 -4.57 10.25
N LEU A 97 7.73 -4.93 11.54
CA LEU A 97 8.22 -6.20 12.06
C LEU A 97 7.18 -6.84 12.96
N HIS A 98 7.10 -8.17 12.98
CA HIS A 98 6.33 -8.95 13.95
C HIS A 98 6.99 -8.91 15.34
N ASP A 99 8.32 -8.97 15.40
CA ASP A 99 9.10 -8.77 16.64
C ASP A 99 10.13 -7.66 16.43
N GLN A 100 9.99 -6.57 17.17
CA GLN A 100 10.90 -5.43 17.11
C GLN A 100 12.35 -5.77 17.50
N LYS A 101 12.59 -6.92 18.13
CA LYS A 101 13.92 -7.40 18.51
C LYS A 101 14.56 -8.30 17.45
N ASP A 102 13.80 -8.77 16.47
CA ASP A 102 14.29 -9.63 15.39
C ASP A 102 14.13 -8.93 14.04
N GLU A 103 15.25 -8.49 13.48
CA GLU A 103 15.28 -7.83 12.16
C GLU A 103 14.82 -8.74 11.01
N ASN A 104 14.80 -10.06 11.20
CA ASN A 104 14.32 -11.01 10.20
C ASN A 104 12.81 -11.23 10.27
N SER A 105 12.11 -10.66 11.25
CA SER A 105 10.67 -10.83 11.46
C SER A 105 9.84 -9.85 10.62
N LYS A 106 10.21 -9.63 9.35
CA LYS A 106 9.50 -8.72 8.45
C LYS A 106 8.03 -9.08 8.34
N ALA A 107 7.17 -8.08 8.52
CA ALA A 107 5.73 -8.29 8.48
C ALA A 107 5.13 -8.19 7.07
N PHE A 108 5.79 -7.47 6.16
CA PHE A 108 5.33 -7.29 4.79
C PHE A 108 6.47 -7.52 3.80
N GLU A 109 6.12 -8.09 2.65
CA GLU A 109 6.98 -8.16 1.47
C GLU A 109 6.32 -7.37 0.33
N CYS A 110 7.01 -6.37 -0.20
CA CYS A 110 6.45 -5.44 -1.18
C CYS A 110 7.02 -5.70 -2.58
N THR A 111 6.13 -5.96 -3.54
CA THR A 111 6.44 -6.16 -4.95
C THR A 111 5.84 -5.04 -5.81
N ILE A 112 6.57 -4.59 -6.83
CA ILE A 112 6.08 -3.55 -7.77
C ILE A 112 5.78 -4.17 -9.12
N THR A 113 4.60 -3.85 -9.65
CA THR A 113 4.19 -4.17 -11.02
C THR A 113 3.91 -2.90 -11.82
N ALA A 114 4.26 -2.93 -13.10
CA ALA A 114 3.96 -1.88 -14.06
C ALA A 114 3.89 -2.48 -15.48
N ALA A 115 3.42 -1.67 -16.45
CA ALA A 115 3.30 -2.10 -17.84
C ALA A 115 4.65 -2.29 -18.52
N GLU A 116 5.64 -1.48 -18.16
CA GLU A 116 6.98 -1.48 -18.73
C GLU A 116 8.02 -1.87 -17.66
N PRO A 117 9.21 -2.37 -18.04
CA PRO A 117 10.28 -2.71 -17.09
C PRO A 117 10.80 -1.54 -16.26
N LYS A 118 10.51 -0.31 -16.72
CA LYS A 118 10.82 0.93 -16.02
C LYS A 118 9.62 1.85 -16.14
N VAL A 119 9.22 2.45 -15.02
CA VAL A 119 8.13 3.44 -14.96
C VAL A 119 8.68 4.75 -14.41
N VAL A 120 8.24 5.87 -14.97
CA VAL A 120 8.68 7.20 -14.57
C VAL A 120 7.55 7.87 -13.79
N SER A 121 7.87 8.37 -12.58
CA SER A 121 6.94 9.17 -11.78
C SER A 121 6.74 10.56 -12.39
N ASP A 122 5.68 11.27 -11.98
CA ASP A 122 5.43 12.65 -12.43
C ASP A 122 6.63 13.58 -12.11
N SER A 123 7.30 13.34 -10.99
CA SER A 123 8.51 14.05 -10.57
C SER A 123 9.78 13.67 -11.34
N GLY A 124 9.71 12.78 -12.33
CA GLY A 124 10.82 12.36 -13.19
C GLY A 124 11.73 11.27 -12.62
N VAL A 125 11.35 10.62 -11.52
CA VAL A 125 12.12 9.50 -10.94
C VAL A 125 11.75 8.21 -11.65
N THR A 126 12.75 7.46 -12.10
CA THR A 126 12.54 6.16 -12.76
C THR A 126 12.64 5.03 -11.74
N ILE A 127 11.59 4.22 -11.65
CA ILE A 127 11.54 3.01 -10.83
C ILE A 127 11.63 1.79 -11.73
N GLY A 128 12.44 0.81 -11.33
CA GLY A 128 12.50 -0.49 -11.99
C GLY A 128 11.36 -1.38 -11.52
N THR A 129 10.72 -2.06 -12.45
CA THR A 129 9.60 -2.97 -12.20
C THR A 129 10.13 -4.35 -11.81
N GLN A 130 9.61 -4.95 -10.73
CA GLN A 130 10.03 -6.28 -10.25
C GLN A 130 9.32 -7.40 -11.04
N ILE A 131 8.03 -7.24 -11.32
CA ILE A 131 7.22 -8.20 -12.09
C ILE A 131 6.35 -7.49 -13.11
N SER A 132 6.05 -8.13 -14.24
CA SER A 132 5.12 -7.56 -15.21
C SER A 132 3.66 -7.70 -14.74
N PHE A 133 2.73 -6.92 -15.30
CA PHE A 133 1.30 -7.14 -15.03
C PHE A 133 0.86 -8.56 -15.36
N LYS A 134 1.43 -9.18 -16.41
CA LYS A 134 1.13 -10.56 -16.77
C LYS A 134 1.47 -11.52 -15.62
N ASP A 135 2.67 -11.39 -15.05
CA ASP A 135 3.12 -12.23 -13.93
C ASP A 135 2.29 -11.93 -12.66
N ALA A 136 1.91 -10.66 -12.46
CA ALA A 136 1.03 -10.25 -11.37
C ALA A 136 -0.36 -10.91 -11.46
N TYR A 137 -0.94 -11.04 -12.66
CA TYR A 137 -2.19 -11.77 -12.85
C TYR A 137 -2.04 -13.27 -12.60
N GLU A 138 -0.93 -13.88 -13.04
CA GLU A 138 -0.67 -15.32 -12.85
C GLU A 138 -0.55 -15.70 -11.36
N ARG A 139 -0.09 -14.76 -10.53
CA ARG A 139 0.12 -14.93 -9.08
C ARG A 139 -0.77 -14.04 -8.23
N LEU A 140 -1.89 -13.54 -8.76
CA LEU A 140 -2.72 -12.56 -8.06
C LEU A 140 -3.29 -13.08 -6.73
N SER A 141 -3.50 -14.41 -6.64
CA SER A 141 -3.91 -15.10 -5.41
C SER A 141 -2.88 -15.02 -4.29
N ASP A 142 -1.60 -14.80 -4.60
CA ASP A 142 -0.54 -14.78 -3.59
C ASP A 142 -0.54 -13.46 -2.79
N PHE A 143 -1.10 -12.37 -3.35
CA PHE A 143 -1.01 -11.04 -2.74
C PHE A 143 -2.17 -10.72 -1.79
N ASP A 144 -1.88 -10.44 -0.53
CA ASP A 144 -2.89 -10.05 0.47
C ASP A 144 -3.34 -8.60 0.31
N VAL A 145 -2.45 -7.72 -0.15
CA VAL A 145 -2.69 -6.28 -0.26
C VAL A 145 -2.41 -5.80 -1.67
N LEU A 146 -3.36 -5.09 -2.26
CA LEU A 146 -3.17 -4.35 -3.51
C LEU A 146 -3.14 -2.84 -3.22
N VAL A 147 -2.03 -2.18 -3.54
CA VAL A 147 -1.84 -0.74 -3.40
C VAL A 147 -1.94 -0.05 -4.76
N ILE A 148 -2.87 0.89 -4.87
CA ILE A 148 -3.17 1.68 -6.06
C ILE A 148 -2.76 3.13 -5.82
N VAL A 149 -1.79 3.60 -6.58
CA VAL A 149 -1.22 4.94 -6.42
C VAL A 149 -1.93 5.98 -7.31
N GLY A 150 -1.86 7.25 -6.93
CA GLY A 150 -2.30 8.37 -7.74
C GLY A 150 -1.36 8.70 -8.90
N GLY A 151 -1.76 9.69 -9.70
CA GLY A 151 -1.03 10.21 -10.85
C GLY A 151 -1.59 9.71 -12.19
N ASP A 152 -1.49 10.55 -13.22
CA ASP A 152 -2.01 10.37 -14.59
C ASP A 152 -3.42 9.78 -14.73
N SER A 153 -4.29 10.06 -13.76
CA SER A 153 -5.60 9.41 -13.67
C SER A 153 -6.47 9.65 -14.91
N GLU A 154 -6.34 10.81 -15.56
CA GLU A 154 -7.10 11.12 -16.77
C GLU A 154 -6.79 10.19 -17.93
N THR A 155 -5.51 9.96 -18.18
CA THR A 155 -5.04 9.17 -19.33
C THR A 155 -5.43 7.72 -19.14
N VAL A 156 -5.21 7.19 -17.92
CA VAL A 156 -5.58 5.83 -17.55
C VAL A 156 -7.09 5.62 -17.67
N LEU A 157 -7.91 6.52 -17.10
CA LEU A 157 -9.37 6.43 -17.15
C LEU A 157 -9.95 6.50 -18.57
N LYS A 158 -9.37 7.34 -19.45
CA LYS A 158 -9.80 7.45 -20.86
C LYS A 158 -9.43 6.21 -21.67
N ALA A 159 -8.24 5.66 -21.43
CA ALA A 159 -7.74 4.48 -22.13
C ALA A 159 -8.33 3.15 -21.60
N ASN A 160 -8.97 3.15 -20.43
CA ASN A 160 -9.31 1.96 -19.66
C ASN A 160 -8.08 1.04 -19.46
N ALA A 161 -6.92 1.66 -19.18
CA ALA A 161 -5.65 0.98 -19.01
C ALA A 161 -5.48 0.46 -17.57
N GLU A 162 -4.40 -0.28 -17.33
CA GLU A 162 -3.98 -0.67 -15.97
C GLU A 162 -3.82 0.58 -15.07
N PRO A 163 -4.18 0.50 -13.78
CA PRO A 163 -4.52 -0.71 -13.02
C PRO A 163 -6.02 -1.07 -13.01
N LEU A 164 -6.85 -0.54 -13.91
CA LEU A 164 -8.31 -0.74 -13.86
C LEU A 164 -8.71 -2.23 -13.91
N PRO A 165 -8.26 -3.06 -14.89
CA PRO A 165 -8.64 -4.47 -14.92
C PRO A 165 -8.06 -5.27 -13.74
N LEU A 166 -6.87 -4.91 -13.25
CA LEU A 166 -6.23 -5.55 -12.10
C LEU A 166 -7.07 -5.38 -10.82
N ILE A 167 -7.57 -4.16 -10.60
CA ILE A 167 -8.46 -3.81 -9.48
C ILE A 167 -9.73 -4.68 -9.51
N GLN A 168 -10.33 -4.86 -10.69
CA GLN A 168 -11.51 -5.71 -10.84
C GLN A 168 -11.18 -7.18 -10.55
N ALA A 169 -10.11 -7.71 -11.14
CA ALA A 169 -9.70 -9.10 -10.93
C ALA A 169 -9.41 -9.41 -9.45
N PHE A 170 -8.76 -8.48 -8.73
CA PHE A 170 -8.48 -8.64 -7.30
C PHE A 170 -9.75 -8.68 -6.45
N SER A 171 -10.73 -7.83 -6.78
CA SER A 171 -12.04 -7.81 -6.12
C SER A 171 -12.85 -9.09 -6.37
N GLU A 172 -12.84 -9.60 -7.60
CA GLU A 172 -13.49 -10.88 -7.95
C GLU A 172 -12.84 -12.06 -7.22
N LEU A 173 -11.51 -12.04 -7.07
CA LEU A 173 -10.78 -13.05 -6.33
C LEU A 173 -11.21 -13.12 -4.86
N GLN A 174 -11.42 -11.97 -4.22
CA GLN A 174 -11.94 -11.92 -2.85
C GLN A 174 -13.37 -12.47 -2.74
N GLN A 175 -14.23 -12.24 -3.73
CA GLN A 175 -15.58 -12.79 -3.74
C GLN A 175 -15.58 -14.32 -3.90
N ASN A 176 -14.63 -14.84 -4.69
CA ASN A 176 -14.47 -16.28 -4.92
C ASN A 176 -13.86 -17.01 -3.71
N ASP A 177 -12.95 -16.35 -2.98
CA ASP A 177 -12.38 -16.87 -1.74
C ASP A 177 -12.59 -15.90 -0.56
N PRO A 178 -13.78 -15.91 0.07
CA PRO A 178 -14.07 -15.10 1.25
C PRO A 178 -13.40 -15.63 2.53
N THR A 179 -12.56 -16.67 2.45
CA THR A 179 -11.81 -17.17 3.61
C THR A 179 -10.48 -16.44 3.76
N HIS A 180 -9.83 -16.13 2.65
CA HIS A 180 -8.62 -15.32 2.59
C HIS A 180 -8.95 -13.84 2.77
N GLU A 181 -8.23 -13.12 3.63
CA GLU A 181 -8.43 -11.68 3.86
C GLU A 181 -7.58 -10.87 2.91
N ARG A 182 -8.21 -10.02 2.10
CA ARG A 182 -7.52 -9.11 1.20
C ARG A 182 -7.87 -7.67 1.50
N THR A 183 -6.90 -6.81 1.24
CA THR A 183 -7.06 -5.36 1.38
C THR A 183 -6.71 -4.66 0.08
N LEU A 184 -7.56 -3.71 -0.31
CA LEU A 184 -7.28 -2.76 -1.37
C LEU A 184 -7.04 -1.38 -0.74
N LEU A 185 -5.84 -0.83 -0.94
CA LEU A 185 -5.46 0.50 -0.48
C LEU A 185 -5.27 1.40 -1.70
N SER A 186 -5.98 2.53 -1.77
CA SER A 186 -5.71 3.56 -2.78
C SER A 186 -5.23 4.86 -2.14
N VAL A 187 -4.33 5.57 -2.81
CA VAL A 187 -3.83 6.88 -2.38
C VAL A 187 -4.11 7.94 -3.45
N CYS A 188 -4.43 9.17 -3.03
CA CYS A 188 -4.67 10.31 -3.90
C CYS A 188 -5.72 9.99 -4.96
N THR A 189 -5.41 10.29 -6.22
CA THR A 189 -6.27 10.02 -7.38
C THR A 189 -6.40 8.54 -7.72
N GLY A 190 -5.69 7.64 -7.03
CA GLY A 190 -5.89 6.19 -7.16
C GLY A 190 -7.33 5.77 -6.85
N ALA A 191 -8.01 6.45 -5.93
CA ALA A 191 -9.42 6.22 -5.61
C ALA A 191 -10.35 6.42 -6.82
N LEU A 192 -9.98 7.28 -7.78
CA LEU A 192 -10.76 7.48 -9.01
C LEU A 192 -10.85 6.19 -9.84
N PHE A 193 -9.82 5.33 -9.80
CA PHE A 193 -9.84 4.05 -10.49
C PHE A 193 -10.82 3.07 -9.84
N LEU A 194 -10.89 3.05 -8.51
CA LEU A 194 -11.84 2.24 -7.75
C LEU A 194 -13.28 2.69 -8.02
N ALA A 195 -13.50 4.02 -8.07
CA ALA A 195 -14.79 4.60 -8.46
C ALA A 195 -15.19 4.19 -9.88
N LYS A 196 -14.26 4.27 -10.83
CA LYS A 196 -14.51 3.86 -12.22
C LYS A 196 -14.90 2.40 -12.35
N GLN A 197 -14.34 1.51 -11.51
CA GLN A 197 -14.72 0.10 -11.48
C GLN A 197 -16.01 -0.18 -10.69
N GLY A 198 -16.53 0.80 -9.95
CA GLY A 198 -17.76 0.63 -9.16
C GLY A 198 -17.58 -0.23 -7.91
N ILE A 199 -16.34 -0.45 -7.47
CA ILE A 199 -16.04 -1.23 -6.25
C ILE A 199 -16.52 -0.50 -5.00
N LEU A 200 -16.63 0.83 -5.06
CA LEU A 200 -17.03 1.68 -3.94
C LEU A 200 -18.55 1.77 -3.74
N ALA A 201 -19.35 0.99 -4.47
CA ALA A 201 -20.80 1.05 -4.37
C ALA A 201 -21.29 0.66 -2.96
N GLY A 202 -22.05 1.55 -2.31
CA GLY A 202 -22.51 1.37 -0.93
C GLY A 202 -21.40 1.38 0.13
N LEU A 203 -20.22 1.93 -0.19
CA LEU A 203 -19.11 2.13 0.76
C LEU A 203 -18.88 3.63 0.99
N SER A 204 -18.16 3.98 2.06
CA SER A 204 -17.65 5.34 2.26
C SER A 204 -16.24 5.47 1.72
N ALA A 205 -15.91 6.57 1.06
CA ALA A 205 -14.58 6.74 0.47
C ALA A 205 -14.15 8.21 0.37
N THR A 206 -12.84 8.43 0.27
CA THR A 206 -12.24 9.75 0.04
C THR A 206 -11.21 9.71 -1.09
N THR A 207 -10.76 10.87 -1.54
CA THR A 207 -9.70 11.05 -2.54
C THR A 207 -8.96 12.35 -2.24
N HIS A 208 -7.95 12.70 -3.05
CA HIS A 208 -7.32 14.02 -2.99
C HIS A 208 -8.37 15.15 -3.10
N SER A 209 -8.24 16.17 -2.24
CA SER A 209 -9.19 17.30 -2.12
C SER A 209 -9.56 17.92 -3.46
N ASP A 210 -8.55 18.20 -4.28
CA ASP A 210 -8.71 18.88 -5.58
C ASP A 210 -9.48 18.03 -6.61
N TYR A 211 -9.66 16.73 -6.34
CA TYR A 211 -10.33 15.77 -7.21
C TYR A 211 -11.67 15.27 -6.65
N ILE A 212 -12.14 15.77 -5.51
CA ILE A 212 -13.40 15.34 -4.87
C ILE A 212 -14.59 15.46 -5.83
N THR A 213 -14.77 16.59 -6.52
CA THR A 213 -15.89 16.74 -7.48
C THR A 213 -15.84 15.70 -8.60
N LYS A 214 -14.65 15.41 -9.13
CA LYS A 214 -14.48 14.40 -10.18
C LYS A 214 -14.76 13.00 -9.64
N PHE A 215 -14.35 12.72 -8.42
CA PHE A 215 -14.60 11.46 -7.73
C PHE A 215 -16.10 11.22 -7.51
N GLU A 216 -16.83 12.22 -7.01
CA GLU A 216 -18.30 12.15 -6.86
C GLU A 216 -19.01 11.83 -8.18
N ILE A 217 -18.56 12.47 -9.27
CA ILE A 217 -19.10 12.21 -10.61
C ILE A 217 -18.85 10.75 -11.00
N LEU A 218 -17.63 10.24 -10.86
CA LEU A 218 -17.30 8.86 -11.21
C LEU A 218 -18.07 7.84 -10.36
N CYS A 219 -18.21 8.08 -9.06
CA CYS A 219 -19.02 7.24 -8.16
C CYS A 219 -20.50 7.24 -8.59
N SER A 220 -21.05 8.41 -8.94
CA SER A 220 -22.44 8.55 -9.41
C SER A 220 -22.67 7.85 -10.76
N GLU A 221 -21.72 7.99 -11.69
CA GLU A 221 -21.74 7.28 -12.98
C GLU A 221 -21.69 5.77 -12.80
N ALA A 222 -20.81 5.27 -11.92
CA ALA A 222 -20.71 3.85 -11.63
C ALA A 222 -21.99 3.29 -10.99
N ALA A 223 -22.54 4.01 -10.00
CA ALA A 223 -23.81 3.64 -9.35
C ALA A 223 -24.97 3.58 -10.37
N THR A 224 -25.05 4.56 -11.27
CA THR A 224 -26.08 4.61 -12.32
C THR A 224 -25.89 3.49 -13.35
N ARG A 225 -24.66 3.27 -13.82
CA ARG A 225 -24.34 2.23 -14.80
C ARG A 225 -24.65 0.83 -14.28
N ASN A 226 -24.39 0.57 -13.01
CA ASN A 226 -24.52 -0.75 -12.40
C ASN A 226 -25.85 -0.94 -11.66
N LEU A 227 -26.69 0.10 -11.55
CA LEU A 227 -27.92 0.12 -10.75
C LEU A 227 -27.67 -0.27 -9.28
N THR A 228 -26.62 0.30 -8.70
CA THR A 228 -26.15 0.02 -7.34
C THR A 228 -26.30 1.24 -6.44
N GLU A 229 -26.10 1.04 -5.14
CA GLU A 229 -26.08 2.11 -4.14
C GLU A 229 -24.94 3.09 -4.41
N ARG A 230 -25.16 4.36 -4.02
CA ARG A 230 -24.15 5.38 -4.16
C ARG A 230 -23.06 5.22 -3.10
N THR A 231 -21.85 5.59 -3.47
CA THR A 231 -20.73 5.77 -2.54
C THR A 231 -20.98 7.00 -1.69
N ASP A 232 -20.72 6.90 -0.38
CA ASP A 232 -20.68 8.03 0.53
C ASP A 232 -19.30 8.71 0.46
N VAL A 233 -19.23 9.86 -0.18
CA VAL A 233 -17.96 10.57 -0.40
C VAL A 233 -17.68 11.50 0.78
N ILE A 234 -16.53 11.31 1.43
CA ILE A 234 -16.09 12.11 2.57
C ILE A 234 -14.94 13.03 2.14
N ASP A 235 -15.14 14.34 2.21
CA ASP A 235 -14.17 15.35 1.73
C ASP A 235 -13.05 15.66 2.73
N ASP A 236 -13.35 15.71 4.03
CA ASP A 236 -12.43 16.05 5.13
C ASP A 236 -11.97 14.80 5.90
N ALA A 237 -11.67 13.73 5.17
CA ALA A 237 -11.10 12.51 5.72
C ALA A 237 -9.64 12.37 5.31
N ARG A 238 -8.80 12.01 6.29
CA ARG A 238 -7.40 11.66 6.02
C ARG A 238 -7.35 10.39 5.16
N TYR A 239 -7.95 9.34 5.68
CA TYR A 239 -8.26 8.11 4.98
C TYR A 239 -9.59 7.57 5.51
N VAL A 240 -10.27 6.77 4.70
CA VAL A 240 -11.51 6.07 5.06
C VAL A 240 -11.28 4.58 4.89
N VAL A 241 -11.59 3.81 5.93
CA VAL A 241 -11.50 2.35 5.94
C VAL A 241 -12.90 1.78 5.99
N ASN A 242 -13.23 0.89 5.06
CA ASN A 242 -14.42 0.06 5.12
C ASN A 242 -14.00 -1.32 5.64
N ASN A 243 -14.23 -1.58 6.92
CA ASN A 243 -13.79 -2.82 7.54
C ASN A 243 -14.91 -3.85 7.52
N LEU A 244 -15.13 -4.47 6.35
CA LEU A 244 -16.31 -5.31 6.13
C LEU A 244 -16.32 -6.61 6.94
N ARG A 245 -15.17 -7.06 7.46
CA ARG A 245 -15.01 -8.38 8.13
C ARG A 245 -14.97 -8.33 9.65
N PHE A 246 -14.76 -7.18 10.27
CA PHE A 246 -14.59 -7.12 11.72
C PHE A 246 -15.69 -6.25 12.30
N ASP A 247 -16.47 -6.85 13.19
CA ASP A 247 -17.28 -6.14 14.17
C ASP A 247 -16.33 -5.22 14.96
N LEU A 248 -16.51 -3.90 14.85
CA LEU A 248 -15.56 -2.91 15.38
C LEU A 248 -15.48 -2.91 16.92
N GLY A 249 -16.22 -3.79 17.60
CA GLY A 249 -16.31 -3.86 19.05
C GLY A 249 -17.14 -2.68 19.60
N ASP A 250 -17.10 -2.45 20.91
CA ASP A 250 -17.71 -1.24 21.47
C ASP A 250 -17.03 0.00 20.89
N GLU A 251 -17.81 0.90 20.28
CA GLU A 251 -17.35 2.19 19.72
C GLU A 251 -16.54 3.03 20.73
N ASP A 252 -16.75 2.79 22.03
CA ASP A 252 -16.06 3.47 23.11
C ASP A 252 -14.61 3.01 23.32
N GLU A 253 -14.25 1.80 22.89
CA GLU A 253 -12.91 1.21 23.04
C GLU A 253 -12.09 1.25 21.75
N ASN A 254 -12.72 1.43 20.59
CA ASN A 254 -12.04 1.41 19.30
C ASN A 254 -11.37 2.77 18.99
N PRO A 255 -10.02 2.83 18.93
CA PRO A 255 -9.30 4.09 18.78
C PRO A 255 -9.31 4.64 17.33
N TYR A 256 -10.08 4.03 16.42
CA TYR A 256 -10.18 4.39 15.01
C TYR A 256 -11.56 4.91 14.57
N VAL A 257 -12.55 4.94 15.46
CA VAL A 257 -13.87 5.53 15.19
C VAL A 257 -13.89 6.99 15.64
N ARG A 258 -14.09 7.94 14.71
CA ARG A 258 -14.27 9.36 15.05
C ARG A 258 -15.68 9.60 15.60
N ARG A 259 -15.79 10.21 16.79
CA ARG A 259 -17.09 10.56 17.37
C ARG A 259 -17.56 11.90 16.82
N LYS A 260 -18.87 12.06 16.60
CA LYS A 260 -19.49 13.38 16.42
C LYS A 260 -19.23 14.34 17.61
N SER A 261 -18.88 13.80 18.78
CA SER A 261 -18.59 14.54 20.01
C SER A 261 -17.11 14.91 20.23
N ASP A 262 -16.19 14.53 19.34
CA ASP A 262 -14.75 14.79 19.51
C ASP A 262 -14.36 16.26 19.25
N SER A 263 -15.30 17.08 18.77
CA SER A 263 -15.18 18.53 18.67
C SER A 263 -15.39 19.24 20.02
N GLY A 264 -14.63 18.85 21.06
CA GLY A 264 -14.47 19.73 22.24
C GLY A 264 -14.47 19.09 23.64
N ARG A 265 -14.23 17.79 23.82
CA ARG A 265 -14.16 17.21 25.18
C ARG A 265 -12.72 17.03 25.68
N ARG A 266 -12.46 17.56 26.87
CA ARG A 266 -11.24 17.37 27.66
C ARG A 266 -11.12 15.88 28.06
N PRO A 267 -9.94 15.23 27.94
CA PRO A 267 -9.81 13.80 28.21
C PRO A 267 -10.13 13.48 29.67
N SER A 268 -10.95 12.45 29.90
CA SER A 268 -11.34 12.01 31.23
C SER A 268 -10.29 11.08 31.86
N ASN A 269 -9.84 11.43 33.07
CA ASN A 269 -8.99 10.61 33.95
C ASN A 269 -9.78 9.44 34.58
N ALA A 270 -10.36 8.56 33.78
CA ALA A 270 -10.94 7.31 34.28
C ALA A 270 -9.84 6.25 34.43
N ARG A 271 -9.77 5.62 35.61
CA ARG A 271 -8.78 4.61 35.97
C ARG A 271 -8.78 3.45 34.95
N LYS A 272 -7.59 3.15 34.43
CA LYS A 272 -7.23 2.00 33.59
C LYS A 272 -7.58 0.69 34.34
N GLY A 273 -8.81 0.20 34.13
CA GLY A 273 -9.27 -1.10 34.60
C GLY A 273 -8.66 -2.21 33.73
N SER A 274 -8.33 -3.33 34.37
CA SER A 274 -7.60 -4.46 33.78
C SER A 274 -8.30 -5.08 32.57
N MET A 275 -7.66 -4.97 31.40
CA MET A 275 -7.99 -5.71 30.17
C MET A 275 -7.63 -7.19 30.34
N SER A 276 -8.48 -7.94 31.03
CA SER A 276 -8.46 -9.39 30.96
C SER A 276 -9.89 -9.89 30.81
N PHE A 277 -10.11 -10.69 29.77
CA PHE A 277 -11.27 -11.54 29.56
C PHE A 277 -12.47 -10.89 28.83
N LYS A 278 -12.44 -10.96 27.51
CA LYS A 278 -13.52 -11.61 26.74
C LYS A 278 -13.01 -12.09 25.39
N SER A 279 -12.79 -13.39 25.33
CA SER A 279 -12.77 -14.15 24.10
C SER A 279 -14.16 -14.11 23.47
N SER A 280 -14.33 -13.35 22.40
CA SER A 280 -15.38 -13.62 21.41
C SER A 280 -14.74 -14.31 20.21
N GLY A 281 -14.27 -15.54 20.44
CA GLY A 281 -14.02 -16.51 19.37
C GLY A 281 -15.34 -16.96 18.73
N ARG A 282 -16.15 -16.02 18.24
CA ARG A 282 -17.30 -16.34 17.41
C ARG A 282 -16.73 -16.62 16.04
N ARG A 283 -16.46 -17.90 15.77
CA ARG A 283 -16.07 -18.40 14.44
C ARG A 283 -17.11 -17.88 13.46
N GLU A 284 -16.80 -16.78 12.80
CA GLU A 284 -17.75 -16.10 11.94
C GLU A 284 -18.02 -17.01 10.75
N SER A 285 -19.30 -17.23 10.45
CA SER A 285 -19.69 -18.17 9.40
C SER A 285 -19.15 -17.69 8.05
N ILE A 286 -18.52 -18.59 7.29
CA ILE A 286 -18.09 -18.33 5.90
C ILE A 286 -19.29 -17.81 5.08
N THR A 287 -20.51 -18.28 5.37
CA THR A 287 -21.74 -17.79 4.76
C THR A 287 -22.02 -16.32 5.07
N ARG A 288 -21.68 -15.84 6.27
CA ARG A 288 -21.83 -14.43 6.63
C ARG A 288 -20.80 -13.58 5.88
N ARG A 289 -19.57 -14.07 5.71
CA ARG A 289 -18.51 -13.41 4.93
C ARG A 289 -18.84 -13.33 3.44
N ALA A 290 -19.35 -14.42 2.87
CA ALA A 290 -19.81 -14.46 1.49
C ALA A 290 -21.01 -13.53 1.23
N ALA A 291 -21.80 -13.21 2.27
CA ALA A 291 -22.91 -12.26 2.19
C ALA A 291 -22.50 -10.80 2.41
N MET A 292 -21.25 -10.53 2.83
CA MET A 292 -20.72 -9.17 2.95
C MET A 292 -20.45 -8.60 1.55
N ARG A 293 -20.55 -7.27 1.41
CA ARG A 293 -20.17 -6.56 0.18
C ARG A 293 -18.73 -6.96 -0.21
N LEU A 294 -18.49 -7.16 -1.51
CA LEU A 294 -17.18 -7.55 -2.07
C LEU A 294 -16.57 -8.83 -1.45
N GLY A 295 -17.36 -9.74 -0.87
CA GLY A 295 -16.83 -10.93 -0.18
C GLY A 295 -16.00 -10.60 1.08
N GLY A 296 -16.25 -9.42 1.66
CA GLY A 296 -15.51 -8.91 2.80
C GLY A 296 -14.15 -8.31 2.45
N LEU A 297 -13.95 -7.81 1.21
CA LEU A 297 -12.74 -7.05 0.84
C LEU A 297 -12.62 -5.82 1.74
N ARG A 298 -11.47 -5.63 2.41
CA ARG A 298 -11.19 -4.37 3.09
C ARG A 298 -10.83 -3.33 2.03
N VAL A 299 -11.51 -2.20 2.01
CA VAL A 299 -11.21 -1.10 1.10
C VAL A 299 -10.80 0.13 1.90
N ILE A 300 -9.57 0.59 1.68
CA ILE A 300 -9.00 1.78 2.28
C ILE A 300 -8.76 2.81 1.17
N THR A 301 -9.33 4.00 1.33
CA THR A 301 -9.08 5.12 0.43
C THR A 301 -8.41 6.24 1.22
N ALA A 302 -7.23 6.66 0.81
CA ALA A 302 -6.50 7.76 1.40
C ALA A 302 -6.59 9.00 0.50
N SER A 303 -6.66 10.18 1.12
CA SER A 303 -6.68 11.45 0.41
C SER A 303 -5.29 11.78 -0.14
N GLY A 304 -4.69 12.92 0.20
CA GLY A 304 -3.37 13.31 -0.34
C GLY A 304 -2.21 12.39 0.04
N ASN A 305 -1.03 12.68 -0.50
CA ASN A 305 0.16 11.81 -0.42
C ASN A 305 0.55 11.41 1.00
N SER A 306 0.57 12.39 1.92
CA SER A 306 0.91 12.15 3.32
C SER A 306 -0.15 11.30 4.04
N ALA A 307 -1.39 11.30 3.57
CA ALA A 307 -2.43 10.44 4.12
C ALA A 307 -2.24 8.97 3.73
N GLY A 308 -1.56 8.69 2.61
CA GLY A 308 -1.18 7.34 2.22
C GLY A 308 -0.28 6.67 3.27
N VAL A 309 0.66 7.42 3.85
CA VAL A 309 1.51 6.94 4.97
C VAL A 309 0.65 6.65 6.20
N ASP A 310 -0.25 7.56 6.55
CA ASP A 310 -1.15 7.37 7.69
C ASP A 310 -2.08 6.15 7.52
N ALA A 311 -2.51 5.86 6.28
CA ALA A 311 -3.30 4.69 5.95
C ALA A 311 -2.47 3.39 5.97
N ALA A 312 -1.21 3.44 5.57
CA ALA A 312 -0.29 2.30 5.70
C ALA A 312 -0.01 1.96 7.18
N LEU A 313 0.15 2.97 8.04
CA LEU A 313 0.26 2.76 9.49
C LEU A 313 -0.99 2.12 10.08
N TYR A 314 -2.19 2.51 9.62
CA TYR A 314 -3.42 1.80 9.98
C TYR A 314 -3.39 0.34 9.51
N LEU A 315 -2.93 0.08 8.30
CA LEU A 315 -2.85 -1.27 7.76
C LEU A 315 -1.89 -2.16 8.58
N ILE A 316 -0.74 -1.62 8.99
CA ILE A 316 0.21 -2.30 9.89
C ILE A 316 -0.45 -2.61 11.22
N SER A 317 -1.15 -1.64 11.81
CA SER A 317 -1.90 -1.85 13.06
C SER A 317 -2.94 -2.95 12.94
N ALA A 318 -3.68 -2.98 11.82
CA ALA A 318 -4.78 -3.91 11.61
C ALA A 318 -4.31 -5.34 11.29
N LEU A 319 -3.18 -5.52 10.60
CA LEU A 319 -2.69 -6.82 10.14
C LEU A 319 -1.56 -7.40 11.00
N VAL A 320 -0.83 -6.56 11.74
CA VAL A 320 0.27 -6.96 12.60
C VAL A 320 -0.12 -6.73 14.05
N ASP A 321 0.08 -5.50 14.54
CA ASP A 321 -0.42 -4.98 15.81
C ASP A 321 -0.16 -3.47 15.93
N ASP A 322 -0.86 -2.82 16.87
CA ASP A 322 -0.72 -1.39 17.16
C ASP A 322 0.70 -0.98 17.59
N THR A 323 1.44 -1.87 18.27
CA THR A 323 2.79 -1.56 18.77
C THR A 323 3.78 -1.46 17.61
N SER A 324 3.67 -2.34 16.62
CA SER A 324 4.47 -2.33 15.40
C SER A 324 4.20 -1.05 14.61
N ALA A 325 2.93 -0.65 14.46
CA ALA A 325 2.58 0.61 13.79
C ALA A 325 3.16 1.84 14.51
N GLU A 326 3.06 1.91 15.84
CA GLU A 326 3.64 3.00 16.64
C GLU A 326 5.17 3.04 16.54
N GLU A 327 5.84 1.88 16.53
CA GLU A 327 7.29 1.79 16.37
C GLU A 327 7.76 2.19 14.97
N VAL A 328 7.02 1.80 13.92
CA VAL A 328 7.29 2.25 12.55
C VAL A 328 7.16 3.77 12.46
N ALA A 329 6.06 4.34 12.95
CA ALA A 329 5.85 5.79 12.97
C ALA A 329 6.99 6.50 13.73
N ARG A 330 7.41 5.96 14.89
CA ARG A 330 8.54 6.49 15.66
C ARG A 330 9.87 6.40 14.89
N LYS A 331 10.17 5.28 14.23
CA LYS A 331 11.40 5.09 13.43
C LYS A 331 11.45 6.06 12.24
N MET A 332 10.32 6.26 11.57
CA MET A 332 10.18 7.20 10.46
C MET A 332 10.15 8.67 10.91
N ASN A 333 10.09 8.94 12.22
CA ASN A 333 9.78 10.25 12.80
C ASN A 333 8.49 10.85 12.21
N TRP A 334 7.50 10.00 12.00
CA TRP A 334 6.20 10.36 11.42
C TRP A 334 5.17 10.58 12.52
N THR A 335 4.41 11.68 12.44
CA THR A 335 3.25 11.89 13.32
C THR A 335 2.02 11.27 12.68
N TRP A 336 1.60 10.12 13.20
CA TRP A 336 0.46 9.39 12.66
C TRP A 336 -0.87 10.12 12.91
N ASN A 337 -1.54 10.54 11.84
CA ASN A 337 -2.86 11.16 11.92
C ASN A 337 -3.95 10.16 11.56
N LYS A 338 -4.83 9.83 12.52
CA LYS A 338 -5.87 8.84 12.31
C LYS A 338 -6.99 9.33 11.37
N GLY A 339 -7.46 8.41 10.55
CA GLY A 339 -8.57 8.59 9.61
C GLY A 339 -9.91 8.16 10.20
N ILE A 340 -10.84 7.80 9.32
CA ILE A 340 -12.18 7.33 9.66
C ILE A 340 -12.23 5.83 9.37
N VAL A 341 -12.74 5.05 10.31
CA VAL A 341 -13.10 3.64 10.09
C VAL A 341 -14.61 3.51 10.16
N VAL A 342 -15.18 2.93 9.11
CA VAL A 342 -16.62 2.71 8.94
C VAL A 342 -16.89 1.22 9.13
N ASP A 343 -17.89 0.91 9.94
CA ASP A 343 -18.37 -0.47 10.07
C ASP A 343 -19.06 -0.88 8.78
N GLY A 344 -18.67 -2.03 8.23
CA GLY A 344 -19.27 -2.56 7.01
C GLY A 344 -20.73 -2.97 7.14
N LEU A 345 -21.26 -3.04 8.36
CA LEU A 345 -22.65 -3.38 8.65
C LEU A 345 -23.60 -2.18 8.66
N ASP A 346 -23.08 -0.95 8.74
CA ASP A 346 -23.87 0.27 8.98
C ASP A 346 -24.08 1.19 7.76
N VAL A 347 -23.69 0.75 6.55
CA VAL A 347 -23.83 1.54 5.31
C VAL A 347 -24.97 1.05 4.43
#